data_AF-A0A4Q6C064-F1
#
_entry.id   AF-A0A4Q6C064-F1
#
_cell.length_a   1.000
_cell.length_b   1.000
_cell.length_c   1.000
_cell.angle_alpha   90.00
_cell.angle_beta   90.00
_cell.angle_gamma   90.00
#
_symmetry.space_group_name_H-M   'P 1'
#
loop_
_entity.id
_entity.type
_entity.pdbx_description
1 polymer ?
#
loop_
_entity_poly.entity_id
_entity_poly.type
_entity_poly.pdbx_seq_one_letter_code
_entity_poly.pdbx_strand_id
1 'polypeptide(L)'
;SISGRSIKTNIVVHNGDTAVLGGLVRDSERVSETKVPLLGDVPVLGWLFRSHRVEKDKINLVIFLTPKILRNKEDSQQHLAKKTNQRIDWIKKNFDGRDPYGKTIDTLPRSADASDELDTAGIKTNRAPQSYTNKRNQKNGKKKQ
;
A
#
# COMPACT_ATOMS: atom_id res chain seq x y z
N SER A 1 -16.73 -12.41 -14.69
CA SER A 1 -16.37 -13.31 -13.58
C SER A 1 -15.48 -12.57 -12.59
N ILE A 2 -15.81 -12.54 -11.31
CA ILE A 2 -14.90 -12.06 -10.26
C ILE A 2 -13.96 -13.20 -9.90
N SER A 3 -12.67 -13.06 -10.24
CA SER A 3 -11.64 -14.06 -9.93
C SER A 3 -10.94 -13.65 -8.63
N GLY A 4 -11.42 -14.18 -7.51
CA GLY A 4 -10.77 -14.04 -6.20
C GLY A 4 -9.79 -15.18 -5.96
N ARG A 5 -8.54 -14.87 -5.59
CA ARG A 5 -7.56 -15.87 -5.14
C ARG A 5 -7.74 -16.06 -3.63
N SER A 6 -8.26 -17.21 -3.21
CA SER A 6 -8.50 -17.57 -1.81
C SER A 6 -7.49 -18.64 -1.37
N ILE A 7 -6.78 -18.41 -0.26
CA ILE A 7 -5.83 -19.35 0.35
C ILE A 7 -6.16 -19.47 1.84
N LYS A 8 -6.30 -20.70 2.35
CA LYS A 8 -6.44 -21.01 3.79
C LYS A 8 -5.18 -21.76 4.24
N THR A 9 -4.48 -21.22 5.23
CA THR A 9 -3.26 -21.83 5.80
C THR A 9 -3.28 -21.71 7.32
N ASN A 10 -2.66 -22.66 8.03
CA ASN A 10 -2.42 -22.59 9.47
C ASN A 10 -0.91 -22.49 9.68
N ILE A 11 -0.44 -21.44 10.33
CA ILE A 11 0.99 -21.22 10.58
C ILE A 11 1.24 -20.87 12.06
N VAL A 12 2.36 -21.32 12.60
CA VAL A 12 2.84 -21.00 13.95
C VAL A 12 4.13 -20.21 13.80
N VAL A 13 4.14 -18.99 14.34
CA VAL A 13 5.22 -18.01 14.14
C VAL A 13 5.45 -17.21 15.43
N HIS A 14 6.70 -16.86 15.70
CA HIS A 14 7.06 -16.06 16.87
C HIS A 14 6.74 -14.57 16.66
N ASN A 15 6.57 -13.86 17.77
CA ASN A 15 6.30 -12.42 17.75
C ASN A 15 7.45 -11.63 17.12
N GLY A 16 7.16 -10.90 16.04
CA GLY A 16 8.14 -10.09 15.32
C GLY A 16 8.88 -10.80 14.19
N ASP A 17 8.74 -12.12 14.06
CA ASP A 17 9.38 -12.90 13.00
C ASP A 17 8.52 -12.89 11.73
N THR A 18 9.12 -12.58 10.59
CA THR A 18 8.42 -12.62 9.30
C THR A 18 8.39 -14.03 8.75
N ALA A 19 7.20 -14.57 8.51
CA ALA A 19 7.03 -15.84 7.83
C ALA A 19 6.55 -15.66 6.39
N VAL A 20 6.99 -16.59 5.54
CA VAL A 20 6.52 -16.72 4.16
C VAL A 20 5.35 -17.70 4.16
N LEU A 21 4.15 -17.20 3.89
CA LEU A 21 2.92 -18.00 3.85
C LEU A 21 2.83 -18.85 2.58
N GLY A 22 3.45 -18.37 1.51
CA GLY A 22 3.47 -19.02 0.21
C GLY A 22 3.58 -18.02 -0.94
N GLY A 23 3.59 -18.55 -2.15
CA GLY A 23 3.60 -17.78 -3.38
C GLY A 23 2.93 -18.54 -4.52
N LEU A 24 2.53 -17.82 -5.56
CA LEU A 24 1.99 -18.38 -6.80
C LEU A 24 2.85 -17.88 -7.96
N VAL A 25 3.42 -18.83 -8.71
CA VAL A 25 4.01 -18.56 -10.01
C VAL A 25 3.02 -19.06 -11.06
N ARG A 26 2.58 -18.17 -11.94
CA ARG A 26 1.74 -18.51 -13.10
C ARG A 26 2.50 -18.14 -14.35
N ASP A 27 2.71 -19.12 -15.21
CA ASP A 27 3.15 -18.92 -16.58
C ASP A 27 2.00 -19.27 -17.52
N SER A 28 1.70 -18.36 -18.45
CA SER A 28 0.68 -18.53 -19.49
C SER A 28 1.31 -18.22 -20.84
N GLU A 29 1.25 -19.19 -21.75
CA GLU A 29 1.69 -19.03 -23.14
C GLU A 29 0.45 -19.11 -24.05
N ARG A 30 0.24 -18.07 -24.85
CA ARG A 30 -0.84 -18.01 -25.84
C ARG A 30 -0.22 -17.90 -27.22
N VAL A 31 -0.43 -18.93 -28.03
CA VAL A 31 -0.03 -18.97 -29.44
C VAL A 31 -1.25 -18.67 -30.29
N SER A 32 -1.18 -17.59 -31.05
CA SER A 32 -2.21 -17.18 -32.01
C SER A 32 -1.62 -17.22 -33.40
N GLU A 33 -2.17 -18.07 -34.27
CA GLU A 33 -1.78 -18.17 -35.67
C GLU A 33 -2.95 -17.73 -36.56
N THR A 34 -2.70 -16.74 -37.41
CA THR A 34 -3.67 -16.26 -38.41
C THR A 34 -3.05 -16.45 -39.78
N LYS A 35 -3.69 -17.19 -40.69
CA LYS A 35 -3.19 -17.40 -42.05
C LYS A 35 -4.29 -17.24 -43.10
N VAL A 36 -3.90 -16.82 -44.30
CA VAL A 36 -4.81 -16.79 -45.45
C VAL A 36 -4.99 -18.23 -45.97
N PRO A 37 -6.23 -18.73 -46.13
CA PRO A 37 -6.46 -20.06 -46.72
C PRO A 37 -5.89 -20.14 -48.14
N LEU A 38 -5.45 -21.33 -48.57
CA LEU A 38 -4.72 -21.60 -49.83
C LEU A 38 -3.27 -21.06 -49.87
N LEU A 39 -3.06 -19.77 -49.62
CA LEU A 39 -1.75 -19.12 -49.77
C LEU A 39 -0.82 -19.34 -48.55
N GLY A 40 -1.38 -19.52 -47.36
CA GLY A 40 -0.63 -19.71 -46.13
C GLY A 40 0.07 -21.07 -46.00
N ASP A 41 -0.33 -22.06 -46.80
CA ASP A 41 0.21 -23.43 -46.77
C ASP A 41 1.26 -23.69 -47.86
N VAL A 42 1.55 -22.69 -48.71
CA VAL A 42 2.55 -22.82 -49.78
C VAL A 42 3.95 -22.92 -49.17
N PRO A 43 4.73 -23.99 -49.44
CA PRO A 43 6.12 -24.05 -49.02
C PRO A 43 6.91 -22.89 -49.64
N VAL A 44 7.88 -22.34 -48.90
CA VAL A 44 8.71 -21.17 -49.29
C VAL A 44 7.99 -19.80 -49.23
N LEU A 45 6.71 -19.69 -49.63
CA LEU A 45 5.99 -18.39 -49.71
C LEU A 45 4.94 -18.18 -48.59
N GLY A 46 4.49 -19.23 -47.93
CA GLY A 46 3.40 -19.16 -46.94
C GLY A 46 3.72 -18.32 -45.70
N TRP A 47 5.00 -18.03 -45.42
CA TRP A 47 5.40 -17.17 -44.30
C TRP A 47 4.98 -15.71 -44.49
N LEU A 48 4.83 -15.23 -45.74
CA LEU A 48 4.39 -13.86 -46.06
C LEU A 48 2.88 -13.66 -45.86
N PHE A 49 2.12 -14.77 -45.84
CA PHE A 49 0.65 -14.80 -45.75
C PHE A 49 0.14 -15.39 -44.43
N ARG A 50 1.04 -15.57 -43.44
CA ARG A 50 0.71 -16.01 -42.10
C ARG A 50 1.27 -15.04 -41.05
N SER A 51 0.56 -14.90 -39.95
CA SER A 51 0.95 -14.13 -38.78
C SER A 51 0.96 -15.05 -37.58
N HIS A 52 2.10 -15.12 -36.90
CA HIS A 52 2.29 -15.91 -35.70
C HIS A 52 2.57 -14.97 -34.54
N ARG A 53 1.70 -14.98 -33.53
CA ARG A 53 1.83 -14.17 -32.33
C ARG A 53 1.95 -15.09 -31.13
N VAL A 54 3.05 -14.97 -30.40
CA VAL A 54 3.28 -15.66 -29.13
C VAL A 54 3.22 -14.62 -28.02
N GLU A 55 2.25 -14.78 -27.13
CA GLU A 55 2.10 -13.98 -25.92
C GLU A 55 2.53 -14.82 -24.71
N LYS A 56 3.44 -14.30 -23.90
CA LYS A 56 3.95 -14.95 -22.69
C LYS A 56 3.68 -14.06 -21.49
N ASP A 57 2.83 -14.53 -20.58
CA ASP A 57 2.49 -13.84 -19.34
C ASP A 57 3.04 -14.61 -18.14
N LYS A 58 4.01 -14.01 -17.45
CA LYS A 58 4.57 -14.52 -16.18
C LYS A 58 4.09 -13.65 -15.02
N ILE A 59 3.46 -14.28 -14.03
CA ILE A 59 2.99 -13.62 -12.80
C ILE A 59 3.61 -14.32 -11.59
N ASN A 60 4.37 -13.56 -10.80
CA ASN A 60 4.93 -14.02 -9.52
C ASN A 60 4.22 -13.29 -8.37
N LEU A 61 3.66 -14.05 -7.44
CA LEU A 61 3.03 -13.54 -6.22
C LEU A 61 3.71 -14.18 -5.01
N VAL A 62 4.06 -13.38 -4.01
CA VAL A 62 4.61 -13.85 -2.73
C VAL A 62 3.92 -13.13 -1.60
N ILE A 63 3.59 -13.85 -0.53
CA ILE A 63 2.86 -13.31 0.64
C ILE A 63 3.71 -13.49 1.90
N PHE A 64 3.92 -12.39 2.62
CA PHE A 64 4.66 -12.33 3.88
C PHE A 64 3.72 -11.93 5.02
N LEU A 65 3.96 -12.46 6.23
CA LEU A 65 3.25 -12.07 7.44
C LEU A 65 4.22 -11.91 8.61
N THR A 66 4.12 -10.79 9.30
CA THR A 66 4.89 -10.51 10.53
C THR A 66 3.90 -10.25 11.67
N PRO A 67 3.71 -11.20 12.60
CA PRO A 67 2.80 -11.02 13.72
C PRO A 67 3.40 -10.06 14.76
N LYS A 68 2.54 -9.30 15.45
CA LYS A 68 2.95 -8.45 16.57
C LYS A 68 2.01 -8.59 17.76
N ILE A 69 2.54 -9.04 18.89
CA ILE A 69 1.84 -9.19 20.17
C ILE A 69 1.87 -7.86 20.91
N LEU A 70 0.69 -7.37 21.29
CA LEU A 70 0.52 -6.20 22.15
C LEU A 70 0.08 -6.68 23.53
N ARG A 71 0.85 -6.34 24.58
CA ARG A 71 0.63 -6.85 25.94
C ARG A 71 -0.24 -5.94 26.81
N ASN A 72 -0.21 -4.62 26.61
CA ASN A 72 -0.94 -3.64 27.42
C ASN A 72 -1.82 -2.74 26.54
N LYS A 73 -3.10 -2.60 26.92
CA LYS A 73 -4.04 -1.68 26.24
C LYS A 73 -3.73 -0.22 26.59
N GLU A 74 -3.25 0.03 27.80
CA GLU A 74 -2.92 1.38 28.29
C GLU A 74 -1.67 1.97 27.60
N ASP A 75 -0.64 1.15 27.35
CA ASP A 75 0.55 1.55 26.57
C ASP A 75 0.26 1.69 25.07
N SER A 76 -0.79 1.03 24.56
CA SER A 76 -1.14 1.07 23.15
C SER A 76 -1.55 2.48 22.71
N GLN A 77 -2.33 3.21 23.51
CA GLN A 77 -2.81 4.54 23.13
C GLN A 77 -1.67 5.57 23.09
N GLN A 78 -0.74 5.50 24.05
CA GLN A 78 0.42 6.40 24.08
C GLN A 78 1.43 6.08 22.97
N HIS A 79 1.65 4.80 22.65
CA HIS A 79 2.55 4.41 21.56
C HIS A 79 1.94 4.59 20.17
N LEU A 80 0.62 4.45 20.01
CA LEU A 80 -0.09 4.69 18.76
C LEU A 80 -0.09 6.18 18.43
N ALA A 81 -0.42 7.05 19.39
CA ALA A 81 -0.36 8.50 19.19
C ALA A 81 1.06 8.97 18.81
N LYS A 82 2.10 8.44 19.50
CA LYS A 82 3.50 8.78 19.22
C LYS A 82 3.95 8.28 17.84
N LYS A 83 3.60 7.05 17.45
CA LYS A 83 3.96 6.48 16.14
C LYS A 83 3.19 7.11 14.97
N THR A 84 1.90 7.41 15.17
CA THR A 84 1.07 8.08 14.16
C THR A 84 1.64 9.45 13.84
N ASN A 85 1.97 10.24 14.87
CA ASN A 85 2.60 11.55 14.67
C ASN A 85 3.97 11.43 13.99
N GLN A 86 4.84 10.52 14.43
CA GLN A 86 6.15 10.29 13.80
C GLN A 86 6.05 9.90 12.32
N ARG A 87 5.04 9.10 11.97
CA ARG A 87 4.83 8.66 10.58
C ARG A 87 4.25 9.76 9.72
N ILE A 88 3.30 10.54 10.22
CA ILE A 88 2.77 11.72 9.53
C ILE A 88 3.89 12.72 9.25
N ASP A 89 4.78 12.95 10.23
CA ASP A 89 5.93 13.86 10.08
C ASP A 89 6.95 13.34 9.06
N TRP A 90 7.23 12.03 9.04
CA TRP A 90 8.12 11.41 8.06
C TRP A 90 7.56 11.49 6.63
N ILE A 91 6.27 11.24 6.44
CA ILE A 91 5.65 11.30 5.11
C ILE A 91 5.55 12.74 4.62
N LYS A 92 5.21 13.70 5.47
CA LYS A 92 5.22 15.13 5.12
C LYS A 92 6.60 15.60 4.68
N LYS A 93 7.67 15.11 5.33
CA LYS A 93 9.05 15.49 5.01
C LYS A 93 9.57 14.89 3.70
N ASN A 94 9.19 13.66 3.38
CA ASN A 94 9.81 12.91 2.27
C ASN A 94 8.91 12.75 1.04
N PHE A 95 7.60 12.94 1.16
CA PHE A 95 6.62 12.69 0.09
C PHE A 95 5.66 13.87 -0.14
N ASP A 96 6.00 15.07 0.35
CA ASP A 96 5.21 16.29 0.11
C ASP A 96 3.72 16.15 0.53
N GLY A 97 3.45 15.28 1.51
CA GLY A 97 2.11 15.00 2.03
C GLY A 97 1.21 14.10 1.15
N ARG A 98 1.72 13.58 0.02
CA ARG A 98 0.96 12.73 -0.91
C ARG A 98 1.31 11.25 -0.75
N ASP A 99 0.31 10.46 -0.38
CA ASP A 99 0.40 9.00 -0.43
C ASP A 99 0.32 8.52 -1.90
N PRO A 100 1.17 7.59 -2.37
CA PRO A 100 1.06 6.95 -3.69
C PRO A 100 -0.31 6.29 -3.98
N TYR A 101 -1.16 6.05 -2.97
CA TYR A 101 -2.52 5.56 -3.14
C TYR A 101 -3.59 6.67 -3.22
N GLY A 102 -3.19 7.95 -3.37
CA GLY A 102 -4.12 9.06 -3.66
C GLY A 102 -4.92 9.58 -2.47
N LYS A 103 -4.57 9.20 -1.23
CA LYS A 103 -5.18 9.77 -0.02
C LYS A 103 -4.33 10.91 0.52
N THR A 104 -4.94 12.05 0.84
CA THR A 104 -4.26 13.18 1.47
C THR A 104 -4.16 12.97 2.97
N ILE A 105 -2.94 13.03 3.51
CA ILE A 105 -2.66 12.76 4.92
C ILE A 105 -3.31 13.80 5.83
N ASP A 106 -3.56 15.00 5.32
CA ASP A 106 -4.24 16.08 6.06
C ASP A 106 -5.70 15.76 6.39
N THR A 107 -6.31 14.75 5.75
CA THR A 107 -7.68 14.27 6.08
C THR A 107 -7.70 13.17 7.14
N LEU A 108 -6.54 12.68 7.58
CA LEU A 108 -6.48 11.68 8.64
C LEU A 108 -6.65 12.38 10.00
N PRO A 109 -7.56 11.89 10.86
CA PRO A 109 -7.75 12.48 12.19
C PRO A 109 -6.42 12.43 12.95
N ARG A 110 -5.95 13.57 13.42
CA ARG A 110 -4.73 13.63 14.23
C ARG A 110 -5.06 13.00 15.57
N SER A 111 -4.10 12.30 16.15
CA SER A 111 -4.28 11.65 17.46
C SER A 111 -4.73 12.62 18.56
N ALA A 112 -4.41 13.91 18.42
CA ALA A 112 -4.86 14.98 19.32
C ALA A 112 -6.34 15.35 19.12
N ASP A 113 -6.83 15.36 17.88
CA ASP A 113 -8.23 15.68 17.57
C ASP A 113 -9.15 14.50 17.96
N ALA A 114 -8.63 13.27 17.87
CA ALA A 114 -9.34 12.05 18.28
C ALA A 114 -9.45 11.89 19.81
N SER A 115 -8.49 12.41 20.59
CA SER A 115 -8.60 12.38 22.06
C SER A 115 -9.69 13.33 22.57
N ASP A 116 -9.89 14.47 21.92
CA ASP A 116 -10.88 15.48 22.32
C ASP A 116 -12.33 15.00 22.11
N GLU A 117 -12.56 14.15 21.09
CA GLU A 117 -13.86 13.51 20.83
C GLU A 117 -14.17 12.42 21.89
N LEU A 118 -13.15 11.71 22.39
CA LEU A 118 -13.29 10.70 23.44
C LEU A 118 -13.52 11.31 24.83
N ASP A 119 -12.93 12.49 25.09
CA ASP A 119 -13.17 13.26 26.32
C ASP A 119 -14.61 13.83 26.36
N THR A 120 -15.17 14.22 25.20
CA THR A 120 -16.56 14.69 25.07
C THR A 120 -17.57 13.55 25.31
N ALA A 121 -17.18 12.29 25.05
CA ALA A 121 -17.97 11.09 25.37
C ALA A 121 -17.92 10.69 26.87
N GLY A 122 -17.32 11.51 27.73
CA GLY A 122 -17.31 11.31 29.19
C GLY A 122 -16.26 10.31 29.69
N ILE A 123 -15.38 9.82 28.82
CA ILE A 123 -14.24 8.98 29.20
C ILE A 123 -13.09 9.92 29.56
N LYS A 124 -12.93 10.24 30.85
CA LYS A 124 -11.87 11.14 31.32
C LYS A 124 -10.48 10.57 30.98
N THR A 125 -9.76 11.19 30.05
CA THR A 125 -8.33 10.93 29.87
C THR A 125 -7.51 11.87 30.78
N ASN A 126 -6.49 11.35 31.48
CA ASN A 126 -5.65 12.15 32.37
C ASN A 126 -4.56 12.90 31.56
N ARG A 127 -4.78 14.22 31.33
CA ARG A 127 -3.85 15.39 31.20
C ARG A 127 -2.44 15.16 30.60
N ALA A 128 -1.87 15.93 29.65
CA ALA A 128 -2.09 17.28 29.12
C ALA A 128 -1.59 17.42 27.65
N PRO A 129 -2.04 18.43 26.89
CA PRO A 129 -1.60 18.70 25.52
C PRO A 129 -0.27 19.47 25.50
N GLN A 130 0.72 18.96 24.76
CA GLN A 130 1.92 19.74 24.39
C GLN A 130 1.65 20.42 23.05
N SER A 131 1.60 21.75 23.08
CA SER A 131 1.30 22.62 21.95
C SER A 131 2.43 22.62 20.92
N TYR A 132 2.13 22.24 19.68
CA TYR A 132 3.01 22.51 18.53
C TYR A 132 2.57 23.80 17.85
N THR A 133 3.14 24.93 18.26
CA THR A 133 2.99 26.19 17.52
C THR A 133 3.86 26.10 16.26
N ASN A 134 3.27 26.15 15.06
CA ASN A 134 4.02 26.32 13.83
C ASN A 134 4.18 27.81 13.52
N LYS A 135 5.25 28.44 14.02
CA LYS A 135 5.66 29.80 13.61
C LYS A 135 6.51 29.73 12.33
N ARG A 136 5.91 29.36 11.20
CA ARG A 136 6.54 29.49 9.87
C ARG A 136 5.51 29.90 8.81
N ASN A 137 4.86 31.05 8.98
CA ASN A 137 4.28 31.78 7.84
C ASN A 137 3.94 33.25 8.13
N GLN A 138 4.89 34.04 8.65
CA GLN A 138 4.73 35.51 8.77
C GLN A 138 5.95 36.32 8.30
N LYS A 139 6.87 35.73 7.54
CA LYS A 139 7.93 36.48 6.86
C LYS A 139 8.04 35.99 5.43
N ASN A 140 7.18 36.52 4.55
CA ASN A 140 7.46 36.78 3.14
C ASN A 140 6.28 37.57 2.56
N GLY A 141 6.24 38.86 2.89
CA GLY A 141 5.22 39.77 2.39
C GLY A 141 5.58 41.24 2.50
N LYS A 142 6.87 41.60 2.63
CA LYS A 142 7.36 42.98 2.46
C LYS A 142 8.79 42.94 1.94
N LYS A 143 8.92 43.22 0.64
CA LYS A 143 10.04 43.86 -0.07
C LYS A 143 10.08 43.34 -1.50
N LYS A 144 9.32 43.99 -2.38
CA LYS A 144 9.81 44.39 -3.69
C LYS A 144 9.32 45.80 -3.95
N GLN A 145 10.28 46.59 -4.44
CA GLN A 145 10.13 47.94 -4.96
C GLN A 145 9.12 47.96 -6.09
#